data_AF-A0A963WHE5-F1
#
_entry.id   AF-A0A963WHE5-F1
#
_cell.length_a   1.000
_cell.length_b   1.000
_cell.length_c   1.000
_cell.angle_alpha   90.00
_cell.angle_beta   90.00
_cell.angle_gamma   90.00
#
_symmetry.space_group_name_H-M   'P 1'
#
loop_
_entity.id
_entity.type
_entity.pdbx_description
1 polymer ?
#
loop_
_entity_poly.entity_id
_entity_poly.type
_entity_poly.pdbx_seq_one_letter_code
_entity_poly.pdbx_strand_id
1 'polypeptide(L)'
;MKMGRMLEVECKHLEGELMRVRFAGSQLIADHPFRMGGTESGPSPGEMMMMGLASASALAGRRFATQNRLDVSHIGARTSMSLTNEGFSGELHNGPLLRLSYVDRFWRRLEANGKLNEADRSALTEAMSETTVANTLANGITLDEELVCHRTGHGRARLAEKNPFYLRGEATKRLPEGEKLVSYTAENWRVSAAALDDETCLLKAVRSLWVAGSDIEVLKGPTPEELLLAALAACTTIFVARNSNLQDIPAESVLVKVWAELPDDPGEPISRFSKRCEVVGDLTDKEIADLEHMAYYCALGETLKRRFLRR
;
A
#
# COMPACT_ATOMS: atom_id res chain seq x y z
N MET A 1 -4.44 14.26 -28.44
CA MET A 1 -3.93 13.96 -27.10
C MET A 1 -5.14 13.52 -26.29
N LYS A 2 -5.34 12.20 -26.13
CA LYS A 2 -6.39 11.72 -25.22
C LYS A 2 -5.88 12.00 -23.80
N MET A 3 -6.72 12.60 -22.98
CA MET A 3 -6.40 12.86 -21.57
C MET A 3 -6.34 11.49 -20.89
N GLY A 4 -5.21 11.12 -20.27
CA GLY A 4 -5.05 9.83 -19.62
C GLY A 4 -6.07 9.65 -18.50
N ARG A 5 -6.37 8.39 -18.17
CA ARG A 5 -7.36 8.06 -17.16
C ARG A 5 -6.77 8.37 -15.78
N MET A 6 -7.27 9.42 -15.13
CA MET A 6 -6.84 9.82 -13.79
C MET A 6 -7.55 8.96 -12.73
N LEU A 7 -6.77 8.37 -11.82
CA LEU A 7 -7.26 7.71 -10.61
C LEU A 7 -7.04 8.58 -9.39
N GLU A 8 -7.97 8.57 -8.45
CA GLU A 8 -7.85 9.24 -7.16
C GLU A 8 -8.36 8.34 -6.04
N VAL A 9 -7.61 8.27 -4.94
CA VAL A 9 -7.98 7.56 -3.71
C VAL A 9 -7.85 8.50 -2.53
N GLU A 10 -8.85 8.50 -1.66
CA GLU A 10 -8.84 9.24 -0.40
C GLU A 10 -8.74 8.26 0.77
N CYS A 11 -7.88 8.56 1.74
CA CYS A 11 -7.82 7.85 3.01
C CYS A 11 -8.00 8.82 4.16
N LYS A 12 -8.89 8.51 5.11
CA LYS A 12 -9.13 9.32 6.30
C LYS A 12 -8.88 8.48 7.56
N HIS A 13 -8.11 9.02 8.51
CA HIS A 13 -7.96 8.43 9.83
C HIS A 13 -9.30 8.49 10.58
N LEU A 14 -9.68 7.39 11.23
CA LEU A 14 -10.92 7.31 12.02
C LEU A 14 -10.59 7.39 13.51
N GLU A 15 -9.96 6.35 14.02
CA GLU A 15 -9.57 6.21 15.42
C GLU A 15 -8.52 5.12 15.53
N GLY A 16 -7.63 5.20 16.53
CA GLY A 16 -6.57 4.20 16.72
C GLY A 16 -5.82 3.90 15.41
N GLU A 17 -5.91 2.64 14.96
CA GLU A 17 -5.31 2.14 13.72
C GLU A 17 -6.28 2.05 12.53
N LEU A 18 -7.54 2.43 12.75
CA LEU A 18 -8.58 2.36 11.73
C LEU A 18 -8.51 3.55 10.78
N MET A 19 -8.63 3.24 9.50
CA MET A 19 -8.71 4.21 8.42
C MET A 19 -9.85 3.83 7.49
N ARG A 20 -10.51 4.84 6.92
CA ARG A 20 -11.43 4.63 5.79
C ARG A 20 -10.73 5.01 4.50
N VAL A 21 -10.64 4.07 3.57
CA VAL A 21 -10.17 4.30 2.21
C VAL A 21 -11.38 4.38 1.28
N ARG A 22 -11.46 5.43 0.45
CA ARG A 22 -12.49 5.63 -0.57
C ARG A 22 -11.86 5.59 -1.95
N PHE A 23 -12.42 4.74 -2.79
CA PHE A 23 -12.15 4.60 -4.21
C PHE A 23 -13.27 5.28 -5.01
N ALA A 24 -13.23 5.25 -6.34
CA ALA A 24 -14.28 5.87 -7.14
C ALA A 24 -15.68 5.26 -6.90
N GLY A 25 -15.76 3.93 -6.80
CA GLY A 25 -17.02 3.18 -6.67
C GLY A 25 -17.23 2.46 -5.35
N SER A 26 -16.24 2.46 -4.46
CA SER A 26 -16.25 1.61 -3.27
C SER A 26 -15.48 2.25 -2.12
N GLN A 27 -15.57 1.64 -0.94
CA GLN A 27 -14.78 1.99 0.21
C GLN A 27 -14.41 0.75 1.00
N LEU A 28 -13.30 0.80 1.71
CA LEU A 28 -12.92 -0.21 2.69
C LEU A 28 -12.42 0.43 3.99
N ILE A 29 -12.50 -0.35 5.05
CA ILE A 29 -11.78 -0.05 6.29
C ILE A 29 -10.40 -0.71 6.18
N ALA A 30 -9.34 0.06 6.39
CA ALA A 30 -7.98 -0.42 6.53
C ALA A 30 -7.60 -0.40 8.00
N ASP A 31 -6.78 -1.37 8.41
CA ASP A 31 -6.39 -1.55 9.81
C ASP A 31 -5.06 -2.30 9.91
N HIS A 32 -4.38 -2.18 11.04
CA HIS A 32 -3.21 -3.00 11.35
C HIS A 32 -3.57 -4.22 12.21
N PRO A 33 -2.70 -5.24 12.27
CA PRO A 33 -2.86 -6.35 13.19
C PRO A 33 -2.79 -5.96 14.66
N PHE A 34 -3.35 -6.80 15.53
CA PHE A 34 -3.34 -6.60 16.99
C PHE A 34 -1.94 -6.29 17.55
N ARG A 35 -0.92 -6.99 17.05
CA ARG A 35 0.49 -6.77 17.46
C ARG A 35 1.04 -5.38 17.16
N MET A 36 0.37 -4.61 16.30
CA MET A 36 0.71 -3.23 15.95
C MET A 36 -0.33 -2.23 16.47
N GLY A 37 -1.23 -2.65 17.38
CA GLY A 37 -2.22 -1.80 18.04
C GLY A 37 -3.57 -1.70 17.34
N GLY A 38 -3.78 -2.42 16.23
CA GLY A 38 -5.04 -2.42 15.51
C GLY A 38 -6.00 -3.53 15.92
N THR A 39 -7.10 -3.65 15.20
CA THR A 39 -8.20 -4.58 15.49
C THR A 39 -8.38 -5.68 14.45
N GLU A 40 -7.53 -5.70 13.43
CA GLU A 40 -7.64 -6.61 12.28
C GLU A 40 -8.97 -6.49 11.51
N SER A 41 -9.59 -5.30 11.54
CA SER A 41 -10.89 -5.04 10.89
C SER A 41 -10.79 -4.88 9.36
N GLY A 42 -9.59 -4.88 8.80
CA GLY A 42 -9.33 -4.65 7.39
C GLY A 42 -7.89 -4.93 6.98
N PRO A 43 -7.55 -4.84 5.67
CA PRO A 43 -6.19 -4.99 5.21
C PRO A 43 -5.32 -3.84 5.71
N SER A 44 -4.10 -4.16 6.11
CA SER A 44 -3.07 -3.17 6.37
C SER A 44 -2.60 -2.49 5.07
N PRO A 45 -1.96 -1.32 5.14
CA PRO A 45 -1.41 -0.66 3.95
C PRO A 45 -0.50 -1.57 3.12
N GLY A 46 0.33 -2.36 3.79
CA GLY A 46 1.20 -3.34 3.12
C GLY A 46 0.43 -4.46 2.42
N GLU A 47 -0.68 -4.92 3.01
CA GLU A 47 -1.56 -5.90 2.36
C GLU A 47 -2.25 -5.29 1.14
N MET A 48 -2.68 -4.03 1.17
CA MET A 48 -3.26 -3.38 -0.01
C MET A 48 -2.28 -3.29 -1.19
N MET A 49 -0.99 -2.98 -0.93
CA MET A 49 0.05 -3.02 -1.97
C MET A 49 0.20 -4.42 -2.56
N MET A 50 0.21 -5.45 -1.72
CA MET A 50 0.27 -6.85 -2.15
C MET A 50 -1.01 -7.31 -2.87
N MET A 51 -2.18 -6.78 -2.49
CA MET A 51 -3.46 -7.00 -3.17
C MET A 51 -3.45 -6.41 -4.58
N GLY A 52 -2.95 -5.19 -4.75
CA GLY A 52 -2.73 -4.59 -6.08
C GLY A 52 -1.82 -5.46 -6.94
N LEU A 53 -0.69 -5.91 -6.40
CA LEU A 53 0.25 -6.77 -7.15
C LEU A 53 -0.36 -8.14 -7.52
N ALA A 54 -1.07 -8.79 -6.59
CA ALA A 54 -1.67 -10.10 -6.85
C ALA A 54 -2.85 -10.02 -7.83
N SER A 55 -3.75 -9.04 -7.65
CA SER A 55 -4.92 -8.85 -8.51
C SER A 55 -4.51 -8.49 -9.94
N ALA A 56 -3.54 -7.58 -10.11
CA ALA A 56 -3.02 -7.23 -11.43
C ALA A 56 -2.55 -8.47 -12.20
N SER A 57 -1.75 -9.32 -11.56
CA SER A 57 -1.24 -10.55 -12.17
C SER A 57 -2.35 -11.55 -12.50
N ALA A 58 -3.30 -11.77 -11.59
CA ALA A 58 -4.39 -12.72 -11.83
C ALA A 58 -5.32 -12.26 -12.97
N LEU A 59 -5.70 -10.98 -12.98
CA LEU A 59 -6.56 -10.39 -14.02
C LEU A 59 -5.87 -10.37 -15.38
N ALA A 60 -4.59 -9.99 -15.44
CA ALA A 60 -3.82 -10.01 -16.69
C ALA A 60 -3.73 -11.41 -17.28
N GLY A 61 -3.44 -12.41 -16.46
CA GLY A 61 -3.43 -13.81 -16.88
C GLY A 61 -4.79 -14.26 -17.41
N ARG A 62 -5.88 -13.93 -16.70
CA ARG A 62 -7.23 -14.34 -17.11
C ARG A 62 -7.65 -13.74 -18.44
N ARG A 63 -7.43 -12.44 -18.62
CA ARG A 63 -7.68 -11.74 -19.88
C ARG A 63 -6.83 -12.32 -21.02
N PHE A 64 -5.54 -12.53 -20.80
CA PHE A 64 -4.65 -13.14 -21.79
C PHE A 64 -5.13 -14.52 -22.22
N ALA A 65 -5.50 -15.36 -21.25
CA ALA A 65 -5.99 -16.70 -21.54
C ALA A 65 -7.32 -16.68 -22.31
N THR A 66 -8.22 -15.74 -22.01
CA THR A 66 -9.48 -15.60 -22.75
C THR A 66 -9.25 -15.10 -24.18
N GLN A 67 -8.41 -14.07 -24.36
CA GLN A 67 -8.07 -13.51 -25.68
C GLN A 67 -7.40 -14.55 -26.58
N ASN A 68 -6.55 -15.41 -26.02
CA ASN A 68 -5.83 -16.45 -26.73
C ASN A 68 -6.54 -17.82 -26.74
N ARG A 69 -7.77 -17.89 -26.18
CA ARG A 69 -8.60 -19.10 -26.13
C ARG A 69 -7.89 -20.31 -25.49
N LEU A 70 -7.13 -20.05 -24.42
CA LEU A 70 -6.42 -21.09 -23.67
C LEU A 70 -7.39 -21.90 -22.78
N ASP A 71 -7.23 -23.22 -22.74
CA ASP A 71 -7.99 -24.13 -21.87
C ASP A 71 -7.41 -24.09 -20.45
N VAL A 72 -7.78 -23.05 -19.68
CA VAL A 72 -7.36 -22.85 -18.29
C VAL A 72 -8.56 -22.72 -17.34
N SER A 73 -8.57 -23.60 -16.34
CA SER A 73 -9.58 -23.73 -15.29
C SER A 73 -9.34 -22.83 -14.08
N HIS A 74 -8.10 -22.40 -13.85
CA HIS A 74 -7.73 -21.55 -12.72
C HIS A 74 -6.58 -20.64 -13.10
N ILE A 75 -6.66 -19.38 -12.69
CA ILE A 75 -5.57 -18.42 -12.72
C ILE A 75 -5.55 -17.67 -11.38
N GLY A 76 -4.37 -17.56 -10.79
CA GLY A 76 -4.17 -16.90 -9.52
C GLY A 76 -2.76 -16.37 -9.33
N ALA A 77 -2.60 -15.57 -8.28
CA ALA A 77 -1.30 -15.10 -7.86
C ALA A 77 -1.24 -15.02 -6.33
N ARG A 78 -0.07 -15.30 -5.76
CA ARG A 78 0.20 -15.11 -4.34
C ARG A 78 1.35 -14.15 -4.16
N THR A 79 1.23 -13.27 -3.18
CA THR A 79 2.23 -12.24 -2.90
C THR A 79 2.62 -12.24 -1.43
N SER A 80 3.88 -11.91 -1.21
CA SER A 80 4.44 -11.65 0.11
C SER A 80 5.52 -10.57 -0.02
N MET A 81 5.87 -9.94 1.08
CA MET A 81 6.91 -8.91 1.11
C MET A 81 7.68 -8.93 2.43
N SER A 82 8.94 -8.51 2.39
CA SER A 82 9.76 -8.30 3.58
C SER A 82 10.06 -6.82 3.75
N LEU A 83 9.92 -6.33 4.97
CA LEU A 83 10.30 -4.96 5.33
C LEU A 83 11.73 -4.96 5.86
N THR A 84 12.48 -3.95 5.46
CA THR A 84 13.77 -3.60 6.04
C THR A 84 13.65 -2.22 6.66
N ASN A 85 14.34 -2.06 7.78
CA ASN A 85 14.51 -0.76 8.40
C ASN A 85 15.92 -0.27 8.07
N GLU A 86 16.03 0.92 7.50
CA GLU A 86 17.31 1.62 7.51
C GLU A 86 17.51 2.17 8.93
N GLY A 87 18.49 1.61 9.64
CA GLY A 87 18.92 2.15 10.92
C GLY A 87 18.60 1.39 12.21
N PHE A 88 18.85 0.09 12.27
CA PHE A 88 19.40 -0.58 13.48
C PHE A 88 19.71 -2.06 13.19
N SER A 89 20.62 -2.63 13.98
CA SER A 89 20.79 -4.06 14.25
C SER A 89 20.61 -4.29 15.75
N GLY A 90 19.53 -4.97 16.16
CA GLY A 90 19.30 -5.33 17.57
C GLY A 90 17.85 -5.42 18.01
N GLU A 91 17.60 -6.37 18.92
CA GLU A 91 16.30 -6.77 19.45
C GLU A 91 15.61 -5.67 20.28
N LEU A 92 14.29 -5.58 20.11
CA LEU A 92 13.29 -4.69 20.73
C LEU A 92 12.93 -3.41 19.97
N HIS A 93 11.90 -3.57 19.13
CA HIS A 93 11.20 -2.54 18.36
C HIS A 93 10.02 -1.96 19.15
N ASN A 94 10.20 -0.90 19.92
CA ASN A 94 9.08 -0.04 20.34
C ASN A 94 9.61 1.39 20.47
N GLY A 95 8.86 2.36 19.94
CA GLY A 95 9.23 3.78 19.85
C GLY A 95 8.54 4.43 18.63
N PRO A 96 8.40 5.77 18.58
CA PRO A 96 7.86 6.45 17.41
C PRO A 96 8.61 6.03 16.15
N LEU A 97 7.89 5.90 15.03
CA LEU A 97 8.43 5.42 13.76
C LEU A 97 9.33 6.51 13.12
N LEU A 98 10.37 6.94 13.82
CA LEU A 98 11.40 7.85 13.34
C LEU A 98 12.44 7.15 12.46
N ARG A 99 12.23 5.85 12.15
CA ARG A 99 13.11 5.05 11.31
C ARG A 99 12.52 4.95 9.91
N LEU A 100 13.35 5.27 8.91
CA LEU A 100 13.03 4.99 7.52
C LEU A 100 12.92 3.48 7.34
N SER A 101 11.79 3.03 6.81
CA SER A 101 11.54 1.63 6.51
C SER A 101 10.99 1.52 5.10
N TYR A 102 11.25 0.41 4.44
CA TYR A 102 10.72 0.14 3.11
C TYR A 102 10.71 -1.36 2.86
N VAL A 103 10.02 -1.78 1.80
CA VAL A 103 10.03 -3.17 1.35
C VAL A 103 11.39 -3.48 0.71
N ASP A 104 12.10 -4.49 1.19
CA ASP A 104 13.34 -4.98 0.58
C ASP A 104 13.08 -5.92 -0.59
N ARG A 105 12.01 -6.70 -0.49
CA ARG A 105 11.69 -7.71 -1.50
C ARG A 105 10.20 -7.99 -1.55
N PHE A 106 9.70 -8.15 -2.77
CA PHE A 106 8.42 -8.78 -3.06
C PHE A 106 8.67 -10.19 -3.57
N TRP A 107 7.87 -11.14 -3.09
CA TRP A 107 7.75 -12.46 -3.69
C TRP A 107 6.39 -12.57 -4.35
N ARG A 108 6.38 -13.16 -5.55
CA ARG A 108 5.17 -13.42 -6.30
C ARG A 108 5.22 -14.85 -6.84
N ARG A 109 4.16 -15.62 -6.61
CA ARG A 109 3.91 -16.93 -7.24
C ARG A 109 2.73 -16.79 -8.17
N LEU A 110 2.93 -17.15 -9.43
CA LEU A 110 1.90 -17.16 -10.46
C LEU A 110 1.36 -18.58 -10.59
N GLU A 111 0.05 -18.73 -10.63
CA GLU A 111 -0.65 -20.01 -10.62
C GLU A 111 -1.58 -20.10 -11.82
N ALA A 112 -1.48 -21.18 -12.60
CA ALA A 112 -2.39 -21.47 -13.70
C ALA A 112 -2.59 -22.99 -13.83
N ASN A 113 -3.85 -23.45 -13.88
CA ASN A 113 -4.20 -24.85 -14.09
C ASN A 113 -4.98 -25.01 -15.40
N GLY A 114 -4.44 -25.79 -16.34
CA GLY A 114 -5.05 -25.98 -17.65
C GLY A 114 -4.20 -26.81 -18.59
N LYS A 115 -4.71 -27.03 -19.81
CA LYS A 115 -3.94 -27.64 -20.90
C LYS A 115 -3.08 -26.57 -21.54
N LEU A 116 -1.87 -26.42 -21.01
CA LEU A 116 -0.89 -25.43 -21.49
C LEU A 116 0.36 -26.15 -22.03
N ASN A 117 0.69 -25.89 -23.29
CA ASN A 117 1.99 -26.24 -23.85
C ASN A 117 3.07 -25.25 -23.35
N GLU A 118 4.34 -25.48 -23.70
CA GLU A 118 5.44 -24.63 -23.22
C GLU A 118 5.34 -23.17 -23.70
N ALA A 119 4.93 -22.95 -24.95
CA ALA A 119 4.76 -21.60 -25.49
C ALA A 119 3.63 -20.85 -24.77
N ASP A 120 2.49 -21.51 -24.52
CA ASP A 120 1.37 -20.92 -23.78
C ASP A 120 1.77 -20.59 -22.33
N ARG A 121 2.55 -21.48 -21.69
CA ARG A 121 3.08 -21.26 -20.33
C ARG A 121 3.99 -20.03 -20.28
N SER A 122 4.90 -19.92 -21.24
CA SER A 122 5.82 -18.79 -21.33
C SER A 122 5.06 -17.48 -21.53
N ALA A 123 4.17 -17.42 -22.52
CA ALA A 123 3.41 -16.21 -22.82
C ALA A 123 2.43 -15.82 -21.70
N LEU A 124 1.78 -16.78 -21.06
CA LEU A 124 0.93 -16.52 -19.90
C LEU A 124 1.73 -16.01 -18.71
N THR A 125 2.93 -16.57 -18.47
CA THR A 125 3.82 -16.12 -17.38
C THR A 125 4.28 -14.68 -17.61
N GLU A 126 4.61 -14.33 -18.86
CA GLU A 126 4.96 -12.96 -19.24
C GLU A 126 3.79 -12.00 -19.00
N ALA A 127 2.59 -12.33 -19.52
CA ALA A 127 1.39 -11.51 -19.33
C ALA A 127 1.04 -11.29 -17.84
N MET A 128 1.18 -12.33 -17.01
CA MET A 128 0.96 -12.23 -15.57
C MET A 128 2.07 -11.47 -14.84
N SER A 129 3.28 -11.42 -15.41
CA SER A 129 4.44 -10.81 -14.76
C SER A 129 4.61 -9.33 -15.08
N GLU A 130 4.29 -8.94 -16.32
CA GLU A 130 4.49 -7.61 -16.89
C GLU A 130 3.23 -6.75 -16.81
N THR A 131 2.76 -6.53 -15.59
CA THR A 131 1.58 -5.68 -15.32
C THR A 131 1.99 -4.26 -14.95
N THR A 132 1.10 -3.29 -15.16
CA THR A 132 1.32 -1.88 -14.79
C THR A 132 1.74 -1.75 -13.32
N VAL A 133 1.06 -2.44 -12.38
CA VAL A 133 1.45 -2.46 -10.96
C VAL A 133 2.85 -3.06 -10.74
N ALA A 134 3.16 -4.19 -11.36
CA ALA A 134 4.47 -4.84 -11.20
C ALA A 134 5.61 -4.00 -11.78
N ASN A 135 5.37 -3.36 -12.93
CA ASN A 135 6.32 -2.45 -13.55
C ASN A 135 6.46 -1.15 -12.76
N THR A 136 5.39 -0.62 -12.19
CA THR A 136 5.44 0.55 -11.29
C THR A 136 6.33 0.26 -10.08
N LEU A 137 6.12 -0.89 -9.41
CA LEU A 137 6.95 -1.30 -8.28
C LEU A 137 8.40 -1.57 -8.69
N ALA A 138 8.65 -2.17 -9.86
CA ALA A 138 10.01 -2.44 -10.32
C ALA A 138 10.80 -1.17 -10.67
N ASN A 139 10.16 -0.19 -11.32
CA ASN A 139 10.81 1.01 -11.83
C ASN A 139 10.89 2.15 -10.80
N GLY A 140 10.11 2.06 -9.74
CA GLY A 140 9.88 3.16 -8.82
C GLY A 140 9.13 4.32 -9.48
N ILE A 141 8.76 5.31 -8.68
CA ILE A 141 8.02 6.49 -9.12
C ILE A 141 8.70 7.77 -8.67
N THR A 142 8.35 8.86 -9.35
CA THR A 142 8.45 10.20 -8.74
C THR A 142 7.22 10.43 -7.87
N LEU A 143 7.41 10.92 -6.66
CA LEU A 143 6.32 11.23 -5.74
C LEU A 143 6.29 12.74 -5.51
N ASP A 144 5.23 13.40 -5.98
CA ASP A 144 4.99 14.81 -5.71
C ASP A 144 4.13 14.94 -4.45
N GLU A 145 4.61 15.67 -3.45
CA GLU A 145 4.04 15.67 -2.11
C GLU A 145 3.71 17.08 -1.65
N GLU A 146 2.55 17.23 -1.01
CA GLU A 146 2.10 18.48 -0.41
C GLU A 146 1.51 18.19 0.98
N LEU A 147 1.91 18.98 1.98
CA LEU A 147 1.25 19.04 3.28
C LEU A 147 0.42 20.33 3.39
N VAL A 148 -0.85 20.19 3.76
CA VAL A 148 -1.75 21.30 4.06
C VAL A 148 -2.19 21.19 5.53
N CYS A 149 -1.86 22.21 6.33
CA CYS A 149 -2.24 22.27 7.73
C CYS A 149 -3.30 23.36 7.98
N HIS A 150 -4.40 23.01 8.65
CA HIS A 150 -5.44 23.95 9.07
C HIS A 150 -5.40 24.15 10.59
N ARG A 151 -5.03 25.36 11.03
CA ARG A 151 -4.97 25.73 12.45
C ARG A 151 -6.36 26.04 13.00
N THR A 152 -6.77 25.37 14.07
CA THR A 152 -8.10 25.55 14.70
C THR A 152 -8.16 26.68 15.73
N GLY A 153 -7.02 27.26 16.13
CA GLY A 153 -6.97 28.51 16.92
C GLY A 153 -7.46 28.41 18.37
N HIS A 154 -7.61 27.19 18.90
CA HIS A 154 -8.12 26.94 20.24
C HIS A 154 -7.05 26.26 21.10
N GLY A 155 -6.70 26.87 22.23
CA GLY A 155 -5.61 26.41 23.10
C GLY A 155 -5.63 24.90 23.36
N ARG A 156 -4.51 24.24 23.00
CA ARG A 156 -4.18 22.82 23.11
C ARG A 156 -5.35 21.93 23.57
N ALA A 157 -6.05 21.39 22.58
CA ALA A 157 -7.05 20.34 22.76
C ALA A 157 -6.50 19.19 23.62
N ARG A 158 -7.38 18.60 24.43
CA ARG A 158 -7.05 17.47 25.31
C ARG A 158 -6.60 16.29 24.44
N LEU A 159 -5.36 15.84 24.63
CA LEU A 159 -4.79 14.68 23.94
C LEU A 159 -5.70 13.46 24.13
N ALA A 160 -5.92 12.70 23.05
CA ALA A 160 -6.59 11.41 23.13
C ALA A 160 -5.83 10.48 24.11
N GLU A 161 -6.53 9.53 24.74
CA GLU A 161 -5.88 8.55 25.61
C GLU A 161 -4.76 7.84 24.86
N LYS A 162 -3.53 7.92 25.40
CA LYS A 162 -2.35 7.31 24.79
C LYS A 162 -2.59 5.81 24.65
N ASN A 163 -2.46 5.26 23.45
CA ASN A 163 -2.50 3.82 23.28
C ASN A 163 -1.29 3.21 24.00
N PRO A 164 -1.50 2.42 25.08
CA PRO A 164 -0.42 1.95 25.95
C PRO A 164 0.56 1.00 25.23
N PHE A 165 0.20 0.48 24.04
CA PHE A 165 1.09 -0.36 23.23
C PHE A 165 2.36 0.37 22.75
N TYR A 166 2.36 1.70 22.62
CA TYR A 166 3.48 2.43 22.03
C TYR A 166 4.44 3.09 23.03
N LEU A 167 4.17 2.98 24.34
CA LEU A 167 4.93 3.65 25.39
C LEU A 167 6.16 2.83 25.86
N ARG A 168 7.13 2.55 24.98
CA ARG A 168 8.47 2.10 25.40
C ARG A 168 9.54 2.46 24.37
N GLY A 169 10.39 3.46 24.62
CA GLY A 169 11.66 3.64 23.91
C GLY A 169 12.16 5.09 23.82
N GLU A 170 13.30 5.38 24.45
CA GLU A 170 14.03 6.65 24.29
C GLU A 170 14.85 6.66 22.99
N ALA A 171 14.79 7.76 22.24
CA ALA A 171 15.46 7.91 20.94
C ALA A 171 16.81 8.63 21.09
N THR A 172 17.94 7.96 20.80
CA THR A 172 19.22 8.65 20.54
C THR A 172 20.11 7.99 19.48
N LYS A 173 20.52 8.83 18.51
CA LYS A 173 21.74 8.89 17.65
C LYS A 173 21.98 7.87 16.52
N ARG A 174 22.67 8.41 15.49
CA ARG A 174 22.90 8.00 14.08
C ARG A 174 23.61 6.65 13.86
N LEU A 175 23.47 6.10 12.64
CA LEU A 175 23.32 4.68 12.32
C LEU A 175 24.37 4.10 11.32
N PRO A 176 24.78 2.81 11.49
CA PRO A 176 25.34 1.93 10.45
C PRO A 176 24.28 1.01 9.77
N GLU A 177 24.69 0.21 8.77
CA GLU A 177 23.84 -0.63 7.87
C GLU A 177 22.84 -1.59 8.58
N GLY A 178 21.63 -1.70 8.02
CA GLY A 178 20.40 -2.15 8.72
C GLY A 178 20.05 -3.66 8.68
N GLU A 179 19.19 -4.04 9.63
CA GLU A 179 18.65 -5.40 9.85
C GLU A 179 17.42 -5.70 8.97
N LYS A 180 17.39 -6.88 8.35
CA LYS A 180 16.30 -7.33 7.48
C LYS A 180 15.31 -8.19 8.25
N LEU A 181 14.03 -7.83 8.25
CA LEU A 181 12.97 -8.68 8.80
C LEU A 181 12.56 -9.72 7.74
N VAL A 182 13.28 -10.83 7.69
CA VAL A 182 13.06 -11.90 6.71
C VAL A 182 11.88 -12.78 7.17
N SER A 183 10.71 -12.63 6.55
CA SER A 183 9.69 -13.69 6.59
C SER A 183 9.88 -14.60 5.37
N TYR A 184 10.59 -15.72 5.53
CA TYR A 184 10.73 -16.69 4.44
C TYR A 184 10.44 -18.12 4.89
N THR A 185 9.23 -18.59 4.61
CA THR A 185 8.94 -19.94 4.12
C THR A 185 7.76 -19.85 3.15
N ALA A 186 7.68 -20.77 2.18
CA ALA A 186 6.60 -20.86 1.18
C ALA A 186 5.19 -21.08 1.78
N GLU A 187 5.07 -21.13 3.10
CA GLU A 187 3.86 -21.38 3.88
C GLU A 187 3.14 -20.10 4.32
N ASN A 188 3.79 -18.91 4.23
CA ASN A 188 3.24 -17.64 4.71
C ASN A 188 2.94 -16.63 3.58
N TRP A 189 2.18 -17.06 2.57
CA TRP A 189 1.59 -16.15 1.59
C TRP A 189 0.60 -15.22 2.28
N ARG A 190 0.90 -13.91 2.29
CA ARG A 190 0.07 -12.93 3.00
C ARG A 190 -1.17 -12.57 2.23
N VAL A 191 -1.05 -12.46 0.91
CA VAL A 191 -2.15 -12.13 0.02
C VAL A 191 -2.20 -13.11 -1.13
N SER A 192 -3.40 -13.52 -1.52
CA SER A 192 -3.64 -14.28 -2.74
C SER A 192 -4.80 -13.70 -3.53
N ALA A 193 -4.70 -13.76 -4.85
CA ALA A 193 -5.76 -13.42 -5.80
C ALA A 193 -6.10 -14.65 -6.65
N ALA A 194 -7.38 -14.85 -6.94
CA ALA A 194 -7.86 -15.82 -7.92
C ALA A 194 -8.83 -15.12 -8.86
N ALA A 195 -8.58 -15.19 -10.17
CA ALA A 195 -9.48 -14.61 -11.15
C ALA A 195 -10.83 -15.36 -11.12
N LEU A 196 -11.93 -14.61 -11.06
CA LEU A 196 -13.28 -15.15 -11.12
C LEU A 196 -13.79 -15.13 -12.57
N ASP A 197 -13.51 -14.04 -13.26
CA ASP A 197 -13.78 -13.80 -14.67
C ASP A 197 -12.74 -12.81 -15.24
N ASP A 198 -12.95 -12.33 -16.47
CA ASP A 198 -12.04 -11.39 -17.13
C ASP A 198 -11.98 -10.00 -16.46
N GLU A 199 -12.92 -9.70 -15.55
CA GLU A 199 -13.11 -8.39 -14.97
C GLU A 199 -12.91 -8.34 -13.45
N THR A 200 -12.93 -9.48 -12.77
CA THR A 200 -12.93 -9.54 -11.31
C THR A 200 -12.03 -10.65 -10.78
N CYS A 201 -11.44 -10.41 -9.62
CA CYS A 201 -10.73 -11.44 -8.88
C CYS A 201 -11.08 -11.41 -7.39
N LEU A 202 -11.13 -12.60 -6.80
CA LEU A 202 -11.26 -12.78 -5.36
C LEU A 202 -9.87 -12.60 -4.74
N LEU A 203 -9.78 -11.71 -3.78
CA LEU A 203 -8.61 -11.44 -2.97
C LEU A 203 -8.81 -12.02 -1.58
N LYS A 204 -7.76 -12.65 -1.05
CA LYS A 204 -7.66 -13.05 0.35
C LYS A 204 -6.44 -12.36 0.94
N ALA A 205 -6.66 -11.36 1.77
CA ALA A 205 -5.66 -10.84 2.70
C ALA A 205 -5.60 -11.75 3.95
N VAL A 206 -4.70 -11.49 4.91
CA VAL A 206 -4.41 -12.45 5.99
C VAL A 206 -5.67 -12.89 6.75
N ARG A 207 -6.67 -12.00 6.90
CA ARG A 207 -7.93 -12.30 7.62
C ARG A 207 -9.21 -11.79 6.96
N SER A 208 -9.15 -11.28 5.73
CA SER A 208 -10.31 -10.70 5.05
C SER A 208 -10.36 -11.08 3.58
N LEU A 209 -11.59 -11.27 3.08
CA LEU A 209 -11.88 -11.53 1.68
C LEU A 209 -12.36 -10.24 1.01
N TRP A 210 -11.88 -10.00 -0.20
CA TRP A 210 -12.18 -8.81 -1.00
C TRP A 210 -12.40 -9.19 -2.45
N VAL A 211 -13.03 -8.31 -3.21
CA VAL A 211 -13.10 -8.42 -4.67
C VAL A 211 -12.39 -7.20 -5.24
N ALA A 212 -11.47 -7.42 -6.18
CA ALA A 212 -10.93 -6.35 -7.01
C ALA A 212 -11.56 -6.41 -8.39
N GLY A 213 -11.88 -5.22 -8.90
CA GLY A 213 -12.31 -5.03 -10.27
C GLY A 213 -11.11 -4.77 -11.18
N SER A 214 -11.31 -4.91 -12.48
CA SER A 214 -10.25 -4.73 -13.46
C SER A 214 -10.24 -3.34 -14.11
N ASP A 215 -11.26 -2.54 -13.81
CA ASP A 215 -11.49 -1.23 -14.39
C ASP A 215 -12.42 -0.40 -13.48
N ILE A 216 -12.18 0.91 -13.41
CA ILE A 216 -12.97 1.88 -12.65
C ILE A 216 -14.40 2.05 -13.20
N GLU A 217 -14.65 1.81 -14.48
CA GLU A 217 -15.98 1.94 -15.10
C GLU A 217 -16.89 0.76 -14.73
N VAL A 218 -16.29 -0.39 -14.44
CA VAL A 218 -17.01 -1.62 -14.10
C VAL A 218 -17.52 -1.59 -12.65
N LEU A 219 -16.90 -0.79 -11.76
CA LEU A 219 -17.29 -0.55 -10.36
C LEU A 219 -17.56 -1.82 -9.52
N LYS A 220 -16.93 -2.95 -9.86
CA LYS A 220 -17.07 -4.26 -9.15
C LYS A 220 -16.10 -4.43 -7.97
N GLY A 221 -15.40 -3.37 -7.58
CA GLY A 221 -14.36 -3.36 -6.56
C GLY A 221 -13.21 -2.42 -6.96
N PRO A 222 -12.26 -2.13 -6.05
CA PRO A 222 -11.11 -1.31 -6.41
C PRO A 222 -10.26 -1.98 -7.48
N THR A 223 -9.67 -1.19 -8.38
CA THR A 223 -8.70 -1.69 -9.36
C THR A 223 -7.35 -2.04 -8.72
N PRO A 224 -6.48 -2.82 -9.38
CA PRO A 224 -5.14 -3.08 -8.88
C PRO A 224 -4.31 -1.81 -8.66
N GLU A 225 -4.47 -0.82 -9.53
CA GLU A 225 -3.81 0.49 -9.44
C GLU A 225 -4.40 1.33 -8.32
N GLU A 226 -5.73 1.34 -8.15
CA GLU A 226 -6.39 1.96 -7.00
C GLU A 226 -5.90 1.36 -5.67
N LEU A 227 -5.72 0.04 -5.59
CA LEU A 227 -5.17 -0.64 -4.41
C LEU A 227 -3.71 -0.21 -4.12
N LEU A 228 -2.92 0.05 -5.16
CA LEU A 228 -1.57 0.58 -5.01
C LEU A 228 -1.56 2.02 -4.47
N LEU A 229 -2.45 2.90 -4.98
CA LEU A 229 -2.62 4.26 -4.46
C LEU A 229 -3.17 4.25 -3.03
N ALA A 230 -4.12 3.37 -2.73
CA ALA A 230 -4.68 3.16 -1.40
C ALA A 230 -3.62 2.75 -0.38
N ALA A 231 -2.69 1.89 -0.77
CA ALA A 231 -1.59 1.50 0.09
C ALA A 231 -0.75 2.72 0.53
N LEU A 232 -0.42 3.62 -0.40
CA LEU A 232 0.31 4.86 -0.08
C LEU A 232 -0.53 5.82 0.77
N ALA A 233 -1.81 6.02 0.41
CA ALA A 233 -2.73 6.90 1.13
C ALA A 233 -2.89 6.45 2.59
N ALA A 234 -3.16 5.16 2.79
CA ALA A 234 -3.33 4.56 4.11
C ALA A 234 -2.03 4.55 4.92
N CYS A 235 -0.90 4.18 4.32
CA CYS A 235 0.39 4.20 5.01
C CYS A 235 0.75 5.60 5.50
N THR A 236 0.55 6.62 4.67
CA THR A 236 0.80 8.02 5.08
C THR A 236 -0.18 8.44 6.18
N THR A 237 -1.47 8.16 6.01
CA THR A 237 -2.52 8.53 6.97
C THR A 237 -2.23 7.99 8.36
N ILE A 238 -1.99 6.68 8.48
CA ILE A 238 -1.74 6.08 9.79
C ILE A 238 -0.38 6.46 10.36
N PHE A 239 0.63 6.65 9.51
CA PHE A 239 1.94 7.08 9.97
C PHE A 239 1.87 8.48 10.61
N VAL A 240 1.19 9.42 9.96
CA VAL A 240 0.97 10.76 10.49
C VAL A 240 0.12 10.70 11.76
N ALA A 241 -1.03 10.02 11.74
CA ALA A 241 -1.93 9.95 12.90
C ALA A 241 -1.26 9.29 14.13
N ARG A 242 -0.61 8.13 13.93
CA ARG A 242 0.07 7.40 15.00
C ARG A 242 1.23 8.20 15.59
N ASN A 243 2.09 8.78 14.76
CA ASN A 243 3.23 9.55 15.26
C ASN A 243 2.80 10.88 15.88
N SER A 244 1.71 11.50 15.41
CA SER A 244 1.11 12.68 16.06
C SER A 244 0.69 12.35 17.48
N ASN A 245 -0.02 11.23 17.68
CA ASN A 245 -0.41 10.77 19.00
C ASN A 245 0.81 10.46 19.89
N LEU A 246 1.87 9.87 19.33
CA LEU A 246 3.07 9.54 20.09
C LEU A 246 3.88 10.76 20.55
N GLN A 247 3.84 11.83 19.77
CA GLN A 247 4.56 13.06 20.02
C GLN A 247 3.70 14.13 20.69
N ASP A 248 2.49 13.77 21.13
CA ASP A 248 1.52 14.67 21.74
C ASP A 248 1.21 15.89 20.84
N ILE A 249 1.21 15.69 19.51
CA ILE A 249 0.79 16.69 18.52
C ILE A 249 -0.75 16.69 18.47
N PRO A 250 -1.42 17.84 18.64
CA PRO A 250 -2.88 17.92 18.71
C PRO A 250 -3.54 17.87 17.32
N ALA A 251 -3.27 16.82 16.55
CA ALA A 251 -3.94 16.55 15.28
C ALA A 251 -5.37 16.04 15.54
N GLU A 252 -6.36 16.83 15.15
CA GLU A 252 -7.79 16.51 15.27
C GLU A 252 -8.29 15.66 14.09
N SER A 253 -7.69 15.84 12.90
CA SER A 253 -7.98 15.00 11.74
C SER A 253 -6.79 14.88 10.80
N VAL A 254 -6.69 13.70 10.17
CA VAL A 254 -5.69 13.40 9.13
C VAL A 254 -6.42 12.79 7.94
N LEU A 255 -6.23 13.38 6.76
CA LEU A 255 -6.76 12.91 5.49
C LEU A 255 -5.65 12.95 4.43
N VAL A 256 -5.55 11.90 3.64
CA VAL A 256 -4.56 11.81 2.56
C VAL A 256 -5.26 11.48 1.25
N LYS A 257 -5.01 12.28 0.23
CA LYS A 257 -5.42 12.00 -1.15
C LYS A 257 -4.21 11.62 -1.97
N VAL A 258 -4.34 10.59 -2.79
CA VAL A 258 -3.32 10.16 -3.74
C VAL A 258 -3.96 10.01 -5.10
N TRP A 259 -3.35 10.56 -6.13
CA TRP A 259 -3.80 10.44 -7.50
C TRP A 259 -2.65 10.18 -8.46
N ALA A 260 -2.99 9.58 -9.60
CA ALA A 260 -2.04 9.33 -10.68
C ALA A 260 -2.77 9.23 -12.03
N GLU A 261 -2.06 9.58 -13.10
CA GLU A 261 -2.51 9.32 -14.47
C GLU A 261 -2.05 7.92 -14.88
N LEU A 262 -2.98 7.11 -15.38
CA LEU A 262 -2.65 5.79 -15.92
C LEU A 262 -1.97 5.91 -17.29
N PRO A 263 -0.99 5.05 -17.58
CA PRO A 263 -0.46 4.96 -18.93
C PRO A 263 -1.53 4.43 -19.90
N ASP A 264 -1.39 4.80 -21.18
CA ASP A 264 -2.29 4.34 -22.24
C ASP A 264 -2.10 2.85 -22.54
N ASP A 265 -0.85 2.37 -22.50
CA ASP A 265 -0.49 1.01 -22.86
C ASP A 265 -0.48 0.07 -21.63
N PRO A 266 -1.21 -1.05 -21.68
CA PRO A 266 -1.19 -2.05 -20.61
C PRO A 266 0.23 -2.56 -20.35
N GLY A 267 0.61 -2.59 -19.07
CA GLY A 267 1.94 -3.06 -18.68
C GLY A 267 2.96 -1.94 -18.52
N GLU A 268 2.77 -0.75 -19.11
CA GLU A 268 3.63 0.38 -18.80
C GLU A 268 3.52 0.77 -17.32
N PRO A 269 4.62 1.21 -16.67
CA PRO A 269 4.59 1.67 -15.30
C PRO A 269 3.91 3.04 -15.17
N ILE A 270 3.21 3.26 -14.06
CA ILE A 270 2.87 4.60 -13.63
C ILE A 270 4.15 5.28 -13.16
N SER A 271 4.53 6.39 -13.78
CA SER A 271 5.82 7.05 -13.50
C SER A 271 5.76 8.05 -12.35
N ARG A 272 4.56 8.56 -12.02
CA ARG A 272 4.36 9.66 -11.08
C ARG A 272 3.09 9.47 -10.27
N PHE A 273 3.20 9.57 -8.96
CA PHE A 273 2.05 9.78 -8.07
C PHE A 273 2.12 11.19 -7.51
N SER A 274 0.95 11.74 -7.23
CA SER A 274 0.81 12.97 -6.45
C SER A 274 0.05 12.66 -5.17
N LYS A 275 0.48 13.26 -4.06
CA LYS A 275 -0.08 13.02 -2.74
C LYS A 275 -0.27 14.35 -2.00
N ARG A 276 -1.46 14.55 -1.46
CA ARG A 276 -1.75 15.64 -0.51
C ARG A 276 -2.11 15.06 0.85
N CYS A 277 -1.41 15.49 1.89
CA CYS A 277 -1.74 15.22 3.28
C CYS A 277 -2.40 16.48 3.88
N GLU A 278 -3.60 16.34 4.42
CA GLU A 278 -4.35 17.39 5.09
C GLU A 278 -4.42 17.06 6.59
N VAL A 279 -3.94 17.98 7.43
CA VAL A 279 -3.97 17.85 8.89
C VAL A 279 -4.67 19.06 9.50
N VAL A 280 -5.64 18.81 10.38
CA VAL A 280 -6.36 19.86 11.13
C VAL A 280 -5.98 19.76 12.60
N GLY A 281 -5.70 20.88 13.26
CA GLY A 281 -5.43 20.91 14.71
C GLY A 281 -4.85 22.23 15.22
N ASP A 282 -4.66 22.34 16.54
CA ASP A 282 -3.98 23.48 17.17
C ASP A 282 -2.45 23.35 17.07
N LEU A 283 -1.94 23.53 15.85
CA LEU A 283 -0.56 23.18 15.49
C LEU A 283 0.39 24.38 15.56
N THR A 284 1.51 24.22 16.27
CA THR A 284 2.66 25.15 16.23
C THR A 284 3.48 24.99 14.95
N ASP A 285 4.37 25.95 14.64
CA ASP A 285 5.25 25.85 13.46
C ASP A 285 6.18 24.64 13.52
N LYS A 286 6.67 24.30 14.72
CA LYS A 286 7.50 23.11 14.93
C LYS A 286 6.73 21.82 14.64
N GLU A 287 5.51 21.71 15.16
CA GLU A 287 4.66 20.53 14.94
C GLU A 287 4.29 20.37 13.46
N ILE A 288 4.10 21.48 12.72
CA ILE A 288 3.92 21.42 11.25
C ILE A 288 5.16 20.85 10.55
N ALA A 289 6.37 21.27 10.94
CA ALA A 289 7.60 20.72 10.37
C ALA A 289 7.76 19.22 10.70
N ASP A 290 7.39 18.81 11.91
CA ASP A 290 7.38 17.40 12.32
C ASP A 290 6.36 16.59 11.48
N LEU A 291 5.16 17.15 11.23
CA LEU A 291 4.12 16.55 10.37
C LEU A 291 4.55 16.44 8.90
N GLU A 292 5.29 17.42 8.38
CA GLU A 292 5.80 17.39 6.99
C GLU A 292 6.77 16.22 6.81
N HIS A 293 7.71 16.07 7.75
CA HIS A 293 8.58 14.92 7.77
C HIS A 293 7.78 13.61 7.82
N MET A 294 6.76 13.54 8.68
CA MET A 294 5.93 12.33 8.76
C MET A 294 5.20 12.02 7.46
N ALA A 295 4.63 13.05 6.83
CA ALA A 295 3.88 12.92 5.59
C ALA A 295 4.76 12.39 4.47
N TYR A 296 6.03 12.81 4.37
CA TYR A 296 6.89 12.51 3.21
C TYR A 296 7.68 11.20 3.32
N TYR A 297 7.87 10.68 4.53
CA TYR A 297 8.78 9.56 4.80
C TYR A 297 8.10 8.29 5.34
N CYS A 298 6.81 8.09 5.00
CA CYS A 298 6.14 6.83 5.32
C CYS A 298 6.74 5.63 4.56
N ALA A 299 6.61 4.43 5.12
CA ALA A 299 7.33 3.25 4.64
C ALA A 299 7.03 2.87 3.17
N LEU A 300 5.76 2.98 2.77
CA LEU A 300 5.36 2.67 1.40
C LEU A 300 5.69 3.80 0.42
N GLY A 301 5.74 5.05 0.88
CA GLY A 301 6.27 6.16 0.08
C GLY A 301 7.74 5.93 -0.26
N GLU A 302 8.54 5.55 0.74
CA GLU A 302 9.95 5.18 0.54
C GLU A 302 10.11 3.95 -0.36
N THR A 303 9.23 2.95 -0.20
CA THR A 303 9.21 1.77 -1.09
C THR A 303 8.96 2.16 -2.54
N LEU A 304 7.96 3.00 -2.81
CA LEU A 304 7.57 3.40 -4.16
C LEU A 304 8.63 4.28 -4.86
N LYS A 305 9.41 5.06 -4.11
CA LYS A 305 10.52 5.85 -4.65
C LYS A 305 11.71 4.98 -5.12
N ARG A 306 11.75 3.68 -4.77
CA ARG A 306 12.89 2.79 -5.03
C ARG A 306 12.67 1.90 -6.26
N ARG A 307 13.78 1.55 -6.90
CA ARG A 307 13.84 0.57 -7.99
C ARG A 307 14.11 -0.84 -7.45
N PHE A 308 13.37 -1.81 -7.94
CA PHE A 308 13.56 -3.22 -7.60
C PHE A 308 14.09 -3.99 -8.80
N LEU A 309 15.17 -4.74 -8.58
CA LEU A 309 15.69 -5.65 -9.58
C LEU A 309 14.80 -6.90 -9.65
N ARG A 310 14.27 -7.17 -10.84
CA ARG A 310 13.62 -8.45 -11.13
C ARG A 310 14.69 -9.54 -11.18
N ARG A 311 14.47 -10.61 -10.42
CA ARG A 311 15.34 -11.79 -10.36
C ARG A 311 14.52 -13.04 -10.56
#